data_AF-A0A6P1ITP5-F1
#
_entry.id   AF-A0A6P1ITP5-F1
#
_cell.length_a   1.000
_cell.length_b   1.000
_cell.length_c   1.000
_cell.angle_alpha   90.00
_cell.angle_beta   90.00
_cell.angle_gamma   90.00
#
_symmetry.space_group_name_H-M   'P 1'
#
loop_
_entity.id
_entity.type
_entity.pdbx_description
1 polymer ?
#
loop_
_entity_poly.entity_id
_entity_poly.type
_entity_poly.pdbx_seq_one_letter_code
_entity_poly.pdbx_strand_id
1 'polypeptide(L)'
;MNLVFDVYQHSDKGAWGFCPRGSEVMIAEIKLDGTLKLETINAIKLGGALTAKVRMGYSRAARCKYLHRNVTPDGKVLGEFSEVHPDLDFAGDGELVLMVTRSIGLDVDALLQEWEVLLQGVDGVRNTADVWIARQRRAVQYFTAPDTHPAFALVLSNWAVENKQVVIAQSGQVPAVTPKNDPMAWKQFLSKWFAEATTQRTLEQLRWSLRDAMLAAPVIHNNTDDADGWIADASQAAF
;
A
#
# COMPACT_ATOMS: atom_id res chain seq x y z
N MET A 1 8.83 1.90 8.08
CA MET A 1 8.27 0.65 8.63
C MET A 1 7.00 1.00 9.39
N ASN A 2 5.85 0.52 8.93
CA ASN A 2 4.58 0.70 9.63
C ASN A 2 4.57 -0.20 10.87
N LEU A 3 4.30 0.39 12.02
CA LEU A 3 4.43 -0.29 13.31
C LEU A 3 3.09 -0.92 13.70
N VAL A 4 3.13 -2.18 14.09
CA VAL A 4 2.00 -2.93 14.64
C VAL A 4 2.06 -2.82 16.16
N PHE A 5 0.94 -2.42 16.76
CA PHE A 5 0.82 -2.17 18.20
C PHE A 5 -0.01 -3.26 18.88
N ASP A 6 0.44 -3.68 20.05
CA ASP A 6 -0.40 -4.34 21.04
C ASP A 6 -1.29 -3.29 21.70
N VAL A 7 -2.60 -3.35 21.43
CA VAL A 7 -3.56 -2.32 21.83
C VAL A 7 -4.35 -2.74 23.06
N TYR A 8 -4.58 -1.76 23.93
CA TYR A 8 -5.43 -1.82 25.09
C TYR A 8 -6.47 -0.69 25.01
N GLN A 9 -7.71 -0.99 25.35
CA GLN A 9 -8.84 -0.07 25.21
C GLN A 9 -9.52 0.16 26.56
N HIS A 10 -10.08 1.35 26.73
CA HIS A 10 -10.87 1.74 27.89
C HIS A 10 -12.02 2.64 27.41
N SER A 11 -13.26 2.30 27.77
CA SER A 11 -14.47 3.00 27.31
C SER A 11 -14.41 4.52 27.51
N ASP A 12 -13.90 4.95 28.67
CA ASP A 12 -13.94 6.37 29.08
C ASP A 12 -12.59 7.10 28.98
N LYS A 13 -11.53 6.43 28.50
CA LYS A 13 -10.17 7.02 28.44
C LYS A 13 -9.52 6.91 27.06
N GLY A 14 -10.13 6.16 26.13
CA GLY A 14 -9.63 5.94 24.78
C GLY A 14 -8.78 4.67 24.68
N ALA A 15 -7.69 4.75 23.90
CA ALA A 15 -6.84 3.61 23.60
C ALA A 15 -5.37 3.89 23.94
N TRP A 16 -4.66 2.83 24.29
CA TRP A 16 -3.24 2.86 24.56
C TRP A 16 -2.61 1.63 23.90
N GLY A 17 -1.49 1.79 23.22
CA GLY A 17 -0.80 0.66 22.62
C GLY A 17 0.71 0.83 22.66
N PHE A 18 1.42 -0.27 22.49
CA PHE A 18 2.87 -0.27 22.38
C PHE A 18 3.37 -1.13 21.23
N CYS A 19 4.51 -0.76 20.66
CA CYS A 19 5.20 -1.48 19.60
C CYS A 19 6.69 -1.61 19.99
N PRO A 20 7.20 -2.84 20.23
CA PRO A 20 8.61 -3.07 20.50
C PRO A 20 9.49 -2.75 19.28
N ARG A 21 10.63 -2.10 19.50
CA ARG A 21 11.62 -1.74 18.47
C ARG A 21 13.04 -1.92 19.02
N GLY A 22 13.49 -3.18 19.11
CA GLY A 22 14.80 -3.50 19.68
C GLY A 22 14.87 -3.18 21.17
N SER A 23 15.81 -2.31 21.58
CA SER A 23 15.97 -1.87 22.97
C SER A 23 14.94 -0.85 23.44
N GLU A 24 14.17 -0.29 22.51
CA GLU A 24 13.16 0.73 22.78
C GLU A 24 11.75 0.19 22.51
N VAL A 25 10.75 0.85 23.09
CA VAL A 25 9.34 0.58 22.87
C VAL A 25 8.65 1.88 22.57
N MET A 26 7.99 1.94 21.40
CA MET A 26 7.13 3.07 21.06
C MET A 26 5.77 2.86 21.72
N ILE A 27 5.28 3.89 22.40
CA ILE A 27 3.97 3.96 23.01
C ILE A 27 3.12 4.97 22.24
N ALA A 28 1.87 4.60 21.99
CA ALA A 28 0.85 5.47 21.42
C ALA A 28 -0.36 5.52 22.36
N GLU A 29 -0.76 6.73 22.74
CA GLU A 29 -1.97 6.97 23.54
C GLU A 29 -2.92 7.84 22.74
N ILE A 30 -4.14 7.35 22.53
CA ILE A 30 -5.21 8.03 21.80
C ILE A 30 -6.30 8.34 22.81
N LYS A 31 -6.58 9.62 23.02
CA LYS A 31 -7.67 10.08 23.88
C LYS A 31 -9.03 9.88 23.19
N LEU A 32 -10.13 10.04 23.95
CA LEU A 32 -11.49 9.92 23.40
C LEU A 32 -11.79 10.90 22.26
N ASP A 33 -11.14 12.06 22.26
CA ASP A 33 -11.25 13.06 21.19
C ASP A 33 -10.37 12.74 19.97
N GLY A 34 -9.72 11.58 19.95
CA GLY A 34 -8.81 11.14 18.89
C GLY A 34 -7.40 11.72 19.00
N THR A 35 -7.11 12.59 19.97
CA THR A 35 -5.78 13.20 20.11
C THR A 35 -4.72 12.13 20.36
N LEU A 36 -3.68 12.11 19.51
CA LEU A 36 -2.59 11.16 19.59
C LEU A 36 -1.40 11.75 20.36
N LYS A 37 -0.93 11.00 21.36
CA LYS A 37 0.36 11.21 22.01
C LYS A 37 1.28 10.03 21.70
N LEU A 38 2.49 10.33 21.24
CA LEU A 38 3.55 9.34 21.01
C LEU A 38 4.68 9.54 22.00
N GLU A 39 5.23 8.44 22.50
CA GLU A 39 6.35 8.44 23.41
C GLU A 39 7.25 7.24 23.12
N THR A 40 8.56 7.39 23.27
CA THR A 40 9.51 6.27 23.19
C THR A 40 10.10 6.04 24.57
N ILE A 41 10.07 4.80 25.04
CA ILE A 41 10.64 4.40 26.32
C ILE A 41 11.62 3.23 26.14
N ASN A 42 12.51 3.02 27.10
CA ASN A 42 13.33 1.81 27.13
C ASN A 42 12.46 0.58 27.40
N ALA A 43 12.78 -0.54 26.75
CA ALA A 43 12.02 -1.79 26.86
C ALA A 43 11.84 -2.28 28.30
N ILE A 44 12.85 -2.07 29.17
CA ILE A 44 12.79 -2.44 30.59
C ILE A 44 11.67 -1.73 31.36
N LYS A 45 11.22 -0.55 30.90
CA LYS A 45 10.14 0.22 31.54
C LYS A 45 8.74 -0.21 31.09
N LEU A 46 8.64 -1.03 30.05
CA LEU A 46 7.34 -1.44 29.47
C LEU A 46 6.46 -2.18 30.48
N GLY A 47 7.02 -3.12 31.25
CA GLY A 47 6.24 -3.89 32.22
C GLY A 47 5.55 -3.01 33.27
N GLY A 48 6.23 -1.96 33.74
CA GLY A 48 5.67 -0.97 34.66
C GLY A 48 4.56 -0.13 34.02
N ALA A 49 4.79 0.35 32.79
CA ALA A 49 3.80 1.13 32.04
C ALA A 49 2.53 0.32 31.74
N LEU A 50 2.69 -0.93 31.28
CA LEU A 50 1.58 -1.83 31.01
C LEU A 50 0.78 -2.15 32.28
N THR A 51 1.46 -2.49 33.38
CA THR A 51 0.81 -2.77 34.67
C THR A 51 -0.02 -1.57 35.14
N ALA A 52 0.50 -0.35 34.97
CA ALA A 52 -0.24 0.87 35.31
C ALA A 52 -1.53 1.00 34.48
N LYS A 53 -1.48 0.74 33.17
CA LYS A 53 -2.66 0.81 32.29
C LYS A 53 -3.70 -0.26 32.61
N VAL A 54 -3.28 -1.50 32.85
CA VAL A 54 -4.20 -2.57 33.29
C VAL A 54 -4.88 -2.22 34.61
N ARG A 55 -4.13 -1.69 35.59
CA ARG A 55 -4.71 -1.20 36.87
C ARG A 55 -5.68 -0.03 36.69
N MET A 56 -5.49 0.78 35.65
CA MET A 56 -6.41 1.86 35.29
C MET A 56 -7.69 1.38 34.59
N GLY A 57 -7.86 0.08 34.37
CA GLY A 57 -9.04 -0.53 33.76
C GLY A 57 -8.94 -0.75 32.26
N TYR A 58 -7.77 -0.57 31.65
CA TYR A 58 -7.60 -0.86 30.22
C TYR A 58 -7.59 -2.38 29.98
N SER A 59 -8.34 -2.84 28.99
CA SER A 59 -8.39 -4.24 28.56
C SER A 59 -7.67 -4.43 27.23
N ARG A 60 -6.91 -5.53 27.07
CA ARG A 60 -6.23 -5.84 25.81
C ARG A 60 -7.25 -6.10 24.69
N ALA A 61 -7.01 -5.52 23.52
CA ALA A 61 -7.73 -5.83 22.30
C ALA A 61 -7.37 -7.25 21.82
N ALA A 62 -8.29 -7.92 21.12
CA ALA A 62 -8.08 -9.30 20.66
C ALA A 62 -6.97 -9.42 19.60
N ARG A 63 -6.74 -8.37 18.82
CA ARG A 63 -5.77 -8.33 17.72
C ARG A 63 -4.86 -7.13 17.86
N CYS A 64 -3.62 -7.29 17.40
CA CYS A 64 -2.72 -6.17 17.22
C CYS A 64 -3.23 -5.28 16.07
N LYS A 65 -2.92 -3.99 16.13
CA LYS A 65 -3.45 -3.00 15.20
C LYS A 65 -2.36 -2.08 14.69
N TYR A 66 -2.54 -1.55 13.49
CA TYR A 66 -1.74 -0.46 12.96
C TYR A 66 -2.18 0.87 13.56
N LEU A 67 -1.24 1.80 13.68
CA LEU A 67 -1.53 3.18 14.06
C LEU A 67 -1.64 4.06 12.82
N HIS A 68 -2.85 4.56 12.56
CA HIS A 68 -3.11 5.60 11.58
C HIS A 68 -2.95 6.98 12.22
N ARG A 69 -2.42 7.93 11.44
CA ARG A 69 -2.12 9.28 11.92
C ARG A 69 -2.63 10.29 10.91
N ASN A 70 -3.52 11.16 11.37
CA ASN A 70 -4.07 12.25 10.56
C ASN A 70 -3.69 13.59 11.20
N VAL A 71 -3.10 14.47 10.40
CA VAL A 71 -2.80 15.84 10.83
C VAL A 71 -3.93 16.74 10.34
N THR A 72 -4.65 17.35 11.27
CA THR A 72 -5.73 18.27 10.95
C THR A 72 -5.18 19.61 10.45
N PRO A 73 -5.98 20.42 9.73
CA PRO A 73 -5.54 21.74 9.24
C PRO A 73 -5.07 22.70 10.35
N ASP A 74 -5.58 22.55 11.58
CA ASP A 74 -5.16 23.30 12.77
C ASP A 74 -3.88 22.73 13.43
N GLY A 75 -3.21 21.76 12.80
CA GLY A 75 -1.93 21.19 13.23
C GLY A 75 -2.04 20.16 14.36
N LYS A 76 -3.24 19.76 14.76
CA LYS A 76 -3.41 18.68 15.75
C LYS A 76 -3.16 17.32 15.08
N VAL A 77 -2.52 16.43 15.82
CA VAL A 77 -2.29 15.05 15.37
C VAL A 77 -3.37 14.16 16.00
N LEU A 78 -4.26 13.67 15.16
CA LEU A 78 -5.23 12.66 15.52
C LEU A 78 -4.70 11.27 15.16
N GLY A 79 -5.08 10.27 15.94
CA GLY A 79 -4.67 8.89 15.73
C GLY A 79 -5.80 7.91 15.88
N GLU A 80 -5.69 6.79 15.19
CA GLU A 80 -6.62 5.67 15.28
C GLU A 80 -5.85 4.34 15.23
N PHE A 81 -6.30 3.35 16.02
CA PHE A 81 -5.83 1.98 15.87
C PHE A 81 -6.80 1.18 15.00
N SER A 82 -6.32 0.68 13.87
CA SER A 82 -7.11 -0.12 12.93
C SER A 82 -6.36 -1.39 12.52
N GLU A 83 -7.12 -2.43 12.14
CA GLU A 83 -6.55 -3.65 11.56
C GLU A 83 -6.10 -3.44 10.10
N VAL A 84 -6.53 -2.35 9.47
CA VAL A 84 -6.16 -1.99 8.10
C VAL A 84 -4.73 -1.47 8.09
N HIS A 85 -3.90 -1.99 7.18
CA HIS A 85 -2.52 -1.55 6.99
C HIS A 85 -2.49 -0.10 6.46
N PRO A 86 -1.58 0.79 6.94
CA PRO A 86 -1.55 2.21 6.53
C PRO A 86 -1.39 2.43 5.03
N ASP A 87 -0.63 1.57 4.34
CA ASP A 87 -0.49 1.68 2.88
C ASP A 87 -1.81 1.41 2.13
N LEU A 88 -2.74 0.68 2.75
CA LEU A 88 -4.08 0.34 2.22
C LEU A 88 -5.15 1.34 2.66
N ASP A 89 -4.82 2.32 3.49
CA ASP A 89 -5.78 3.30 3.97
C ASP A 89 -6.02 4.39 2.92
N PHE A 90 -7.15 4.31 2.22
CA PHE A 90 -7.59 5.33 1.28
C PHE A 90 -8.38 6.39 2.05
N ALA A 91 -7.72 7.50 2.39
CA ALA A 91 -8.42 8.69 2.88
C ALA A 91 -9.28 9.26 1.74
N GLY A 92 -10.55 8.84 1.69
CA GLY A 92 -11.53 9.15 0.64
C GLY A 92 -12.16 7.89 0.06
N ASP A 93 -13.45 7.95 -0.27
CA ASP A 93 -14.36 6.84 -0.64
C ASP A 93 -13.97 5.97 -1.87
N GLY A 94 -12.69 5.88 -2.25
CA GLY A 94 -12.22 5.06 -3.37
C GLY A 94 -11.95 3.61 -2.96
N GLU A 95 -12.34 2.67 -3.82
CA GLU A 95 -12.04 1.25 -3.65
C GLU A 95 -10.61 0.90 -4.08
N LEU A 96 -10.00 -0.07 -3.39
CA LEU A 96 -8.70 -0.63 -3.78
C LEU A 96 -8.89 -1.57 -4.97
N VAL A 97 -8.34 -1.22 -6.13
CA VAL A 97 -8.37 -2.14 -7.29
C VAL A 97 -7.37 -3.27 -7.06
N LEU A 98 -6.12 -2.92 -6.80
CA LEU A 98 -5.03 -3.87 -6.56
C LEU A 98 -3.93 -3.29 -5.69
N MET A 99 -3.20 -4.18 -5.02
CA MET A 99 -1.98 -3.89 -4.28
C MET A 99 -0.86 -4.82 -4.72
N VAL A 100 0.37 -4.35 -4.62
CA VAL A 100 1.58 -5.06 -5.03
C VAL A 100 2.63 -4.95 -3.94
N THR A 101 3.29 -6.05 -3.62
CA THR A 101 4.42 -6.05 -2.68
C THR A 101 5.55 -5.16 -3.20
N ARG A 102 6.10 -4.34 -2.31
CA ARG A 102 7.32 -3.57 -2.61
C ARG A 102 8.54 -4.48 -2.42
N SER A 103 9.40 -4.56 -3.44
CA SER A 103 10.66 -5.31 -3.35
C SER A 103 11.67 -4.66 -2.40
N ILE A 104 12.43 -5.47 -1.68
CA ILE A 104 13.56 -5.04 -0.87
C ILE A 104 14.67 -4.56 -1.82
N GLY A 105 15.31 -3.43 -1.51
CA GLY A 105 16.41 -2.88 -2.33
C GLY A 105 15.98 -2.12 -3.60
N LEU A 106 14.68 -1.99 -3.86
CA LEU A 106 14.16 -1.19 -4.96
C LEU A 106 14.49 0.30 -4.79
N ASP A 107 15.08 0.90 -5.82
CA ASP A 107 15.17 2.36 -5.95
C ASP A 107 13.78 2.93 -6.28
N VAL A 108 13.08 3.34 -5.22
CA VAL A 108 11.71 3.84 -5.35
C VAL A 108 11.65 5.18 -6.05
N ASP A 109 12.63 6.06 -5.86
CA ASP A 109 12.55 7.37 -6.49
C ASP A 109 12.73 7.27 -8.01
N ALA A 110 13.65 6.40 -8.47
CA ALA A 110 13.80 6.10 -9.89
C ALA A 110 12.50 5.48 -10.48
N LEU A 111 11.94 4.47 -9.82
CA LEU A 111 10.70 3.83 -10.27
C LEU A 111 9.52 4.81 -10.35
N LEU A 112 9.34 5.64 -9.32
CA LEU A 112 8.25 6.61 -9.29
C LEU A 112 8.42 7.70 -10.34
N GLN A 113 9.66 8.07 -10.68
CA GLN A 113 9.94 9.00 -11.78
C GLN A 113 9.54 8.38 -13.14
N GLU A 114 9.79 7.10 -13.36
CA GLU A 114 9.34 6.39 -14.56
C GLU A 114 7.81 6.36 -14.66
N TRP A 115 7.12 6.07 -13.56
CA TRP A 115 5.66 6.09 -13.51
C TRP A 115 5.09 7.48 -13.74
N GLU A 116 5.71 8.52 -13.17
CA GLU A 116 5.31 9.91 -13.39
C GLU A 116 5.41 10.28 -14.88
N VAL A 117 6.50 9.90 -15.55
CA VAL A 117 6.66 10.12 -17.00
C VAL A 117 5.60 9.39 -17.82
N LEU A 118 5.25 8.15 -17.47
CA LEU A 118 4.17 7.42 -18.14
C LEU A 118 2.81 8.11 -17.95
N LEU A 119 2.53 8.58 -16.74
CA LEU A 119 1.25 9.21 -16.39
C LEU A 119 1.07 10.61 -17.00
N GLN A 120 2.16 11.32 -17.34
CA GLN A 120 2.10 12.62 -18.02
C GLN A 120 1.38 12.54 -19.39
N GLY A 121 1.40 11.38 -20.04
CA GLY A 121 0.73 11.16 -21.34
C GLY A 121 -0.75 10.82 -21.24
N VAL A 122 -1.32 10.70 -20.04
CA VAL A 122 -2.69 10.26 -19.81
C VAL A 122 -3.59 11.45 -19.46
N ASP A 123 -4.64 11.67 -20.25
CA ASP A 123 -5.55 12.78 -20.02
C ASP A 123 -6.39 12.57 -18.74
N GLY A 124 -6.60 13.65 -17.98
CA GLY A 124 -7.49 13.63 -16.82
C GLY A 124 -6.90 13.05 -15.53
N VAL A 125 -5.65 12.55 -15.54
CA VAL A 125 -5.02 11.94 -14.36
C VAL A 125 -4.10 12.88 -13.57
N ARG A 126 -3.71 14.03 -14.13
CA ARG A 126 -2.61 14.86 -13.58
C ARG A 126 -2.74 15.17 -12.08
N ASN A 127 -3.90 15.70 -11.65
CA ASN A 127 -4.09 16.08 -10.25
C ASN A 127 -4.11 14.87 -9.30
N THR A 128 -4.65 13.74 -9.74
CA THR A 128 -4.72 12.52 -8.93
C THR A 128 -3.42 11.73 -8.97
N ALA A 129 -2.64 11.85 -10.05
CA ALA A 129 -1.33 11.23 -10.22
C ALA A 129 -0.32 11.76 -9.21
N ASP A 130 -0.23 13.08 -9.00
CA ASP A 130 0.71 13.65 -8.02
C ASP A 130 0.43 13.14 -6.61
N VAL A 131 -0.85 13.08 -6.23
CA VAL A 131 -1.31 12.55 -4.94
C VAL A 131 -0.99 11.06 -4.84
N TRP A 132 -1.25 10.30 -5.90
CA TRP A 132 -0.99 8.87 -5.96
C TRP A 132 0.51 8.57 -5.85
N ILE A 133 1.37 9.23 -6.62
CA ILE A 133 2.84 9.10 -6.58
C ILE A 133 3.37 9.49 -5.19
N ALA A 134 2.90 10.59 -4.60
CA ALA A 134 3.30 10.99 -3.25
C ALA A 134 2.95 9.92 -2.20
N ARG A 135 1.83 9.21 -2.39
CA ARG A 135 1.45 8.07 -1.55
C ARG A 135 2.38 6.87 -1.77
N GLN A 136 2.67 6.51 -3.02
CA GLN A 136 3.59 5.40 -3.32
C GLN A 136 4.99 5.66 -2.74
N ARG A 137 5.47 6.91 -2.75
CA ARG A 137 6.75 7.28 -2.12
C ARG A 137 6.79 7.01 -0.61
N ARG A 138 5.64 7.13 0.06
CA ARG A 138 5.49 6.87 1.50
C ARG A 138 5.20 5.40 1.82
N ALA A 139 4.83 4.61 0.81
CA ALA A 139 4.50 3.21 0.99
C ALA A 139 5.71 2.43 1.50
N VAL A 140 5.46 1.61 2.52
CA VAL A 140 6.51 0.82 3.17
C VAL A 140 6.53 -0.59 2.63
N GLN A 141 5.36 -1.19 2.47
CA GLN A 141 5.19 -2.61 2.19
C GLN A 141 4.43 -2.86 0.89
N TYR A 142 3.46 -2.01 0.58
CA TYR A 142 2.59 -2.21 -0.58
C TYR A 142 2.46 -0.95 -1.42
N PHE A 143 2.72 -1.07 -2.72
CA PHE A 143 2.19 -0.13 -3.68
C PHE A 143 0.73 -0.45 -3.95
N THR A 144 -0.09 0.57 -4.16
CA THR A 144 -1.54 0.40 -4.28
C THR A 144 -2.11 1.20 -5.43
N ALA A 145 -3.12 0.66 -6.11
CA ALA A 145 -3.88 1.37 -7.13
C ALA A 145 -5.35 1.50 -6.69
N PRO A 146 -5.84 2.74 -6.49
CA PRO A 146 -7.26 3.00 -6.27
C PRO A 146 -8.08 2.96 -7.57
N ASP A 147 -9.40 2.92 -7.42
CA ASP A 147 -10.42 3.03 -8.48
C ASP A 147 -10.60 4.44 -9.05
N THR A 148 -9.77 5.41 -8.67
CA THR A 148 -9.89 6.79 -9.14
C THR A 148 -9.50 6.95 -10.62
N HIS A 149 -8.60 6.13 -11.14
CA HIS A 149 -8.25 6.11 -12.56
C HIS A 149 -7.59 4.78 -12.98
N PRO A 150 -7.94 4.18 -14.14
CA PRO A 150 -7.40 2.87 -14.55
C PRO A 150 -5.89 2.89 -14.79
N ALA A 151 -5.31 4.06 -15.12
CA ALA A 151 -3.88 4.21 -15.35
C ALA A 151 -3.02 3.73 -14.17
N PHE A 152 -3.49 3.93 -12.94
CA PHE A 152 -2.74 3.51 -11.74
C PHE A 152 -2.65 1.99 -11.66
N ALA A 153 -3.76 1.29 -11.89
CA ALA A 153 -3.79 -0.17 -11.91
C ALA A 153 -2.93 -0.72 -13.06
N LEU A 154 -2.99 -0.11 -14.24
CA LEU A 154 -2.23 -0.52 -15.42
C LEU A 154 -0.72 -0.33 -15.24
N VAL A 155 -0.28 0.86 -14.84
CA VAL A 155 1.15 1.16 -14.63
C VAL A 155 1.74 0.28 -13.52
N LEU A 156 1.04 0.18 -12.38
CA LEU A 156 1.47 -0.63 -11.27
C LEU A 156 1.56 -2.12 -11.66
N SER A 157 0.57 -2.63 -12.39
CA SER A 157 0.56 -4.03 -12.80
C SER A 157 1.58 -4.37 -13.87
N ASN A 158 1.88 -3.44 -14.79
CA ASN A 158 2.94 -3.64 -15.77
C ASN A 158 4.28 -3.89 -15.07
N TRP A 159 4.65 -2.99 -14.16
CA TRP A 159 5.86 -3.15 -13.37
C TRP A 159 5.82 -4.43 -12.53
N ALA A 160 4.71 -4.70 -11.86
CA ALA A 160 4.59 -5.85 -10.96
C ALA A 160 4.79 -7.18 -11.68
N VAL A 161 4.14 -7.37 -12.82
CA VAL A 161 4.23 -8.60 -13.61
C VAL A 161 5.63 -8.73 -14.23
N GLU A 162 6.22 -7.65 -14.74
CA GLU A 162 7.60 -7.66 -15.27
C GLU A 162 8.64 -8.05 -14.21
N ASN A 163 8.42 -7.63 -12.97
CA ASN A 163 9.34 -7.85 -11.85
C ASN A 163 8.93 -9.03 -10.96
N LYS A 164 8.03 -9.90 -11.42
CA LYS A 164 7.54 -11.10 -10.71
C LYS A 164 7.03 -10.80 -9.28
N GLN A 165 6.46 -9.61 -9.07
CA GLN A 165 5.92 -9.20 -7.78
C GLN A 165 4.54 -9.81 -7.54
N VAL A 166 4.20 -10.01 -6.27
CA VAL A 166 2.88 -10.53 -5.89
C VAL A 166 1.85 -9.41 -6.07
N VAL A 167 0.90 -9.62 -6.98
CA VAL A 167 -0.25 -8.73 -7.20
C VAL A 167 -1.48 -9.34 -6.55
N ILE A 168 -2.15 -8.56 -5.70
CA ILE A 168 -3.40 -8.96 -5.05
C ILE A 168 -4.47 -7.96 -5.47
N ALA A 169 -5.53 -8.45 -6.10
CA ALA A 169 -6.70 -7.66 -6.45
C ALA A 169 -7.83 -7.87 -5.43
N GLN A 170 -8.66 -6.85 -5.24
CA GLN A 170 -9.85 -6.96 -4.38
C GLN A 170 -10.88 -7.94 -4.96
N SER A 171 -10.93 -8.11 -6.28
CA SER A 171 -11.89 -8.99 -6.96
C SER A 171 -11.35 -9.58 -8.26
N GLY A 172 -11.71 -10.82 -8.55
CA GLY A 172 -11.33 -11.49 -9.80
C GLY A 172 -9.86 -11.93 -9.84
N GLN A 173 -9.51 -12.59 -10.93
CA GLN A 173 -8.16 -13.09 -11.16
C GLN A 173 -7.37 -12.07 -11.96
N VAL A 174 -6.21 -11.67 -11.42
CA VAL A 174 -5.28 -10.77 -12.10
C VAL A 174 -4.71 -11.49 -13.34
N PRO A 175 -4.70 -10.86 -14.53
CA PRO A 175 -4.07 -11.43 -15.71
C PRO A 175 -2.58 -11.73 -15.47
N ALA A 176 -2.11 -12.88 -15.95
CA ALA A 176 -0.72 -13.32 -15.75
C ALA A 176 0.29 -12.60 -16.68
N VAL A 177 -0.20 -11.98 -17.75
CA VAL A 177 0.60 -11.26 -18.75
C VAL A 177 0.50 -9.76 -18.46
N THR A 178 1.54 -8.98 -18.80
CA THR A 178 1.53 -7.53 -18.57
C THR A 178 0.44 -6.82 -19.38
N PRO A 179 -0.09 -5.67 -18.91
CA PRO A 179 -1.08 -4.89 -19.66
C PRO A 179 -0.59 -4.45 -21.05
N LYS A 180 0.71 -4.22 -21.20
CA LYS A 180 1.34 -3.89 -22.48
C LYS A 180 1.25 -5.03 -23.49
N ASN A 181 1.32 -6.28 -23.04
CA ASN A 181 1.39 -7.46 -23.91
C ASN A 181 0.02 -8.11 -24.14
N ASP A 182 -0.92 -8.01 -23.19
CA ASP A 182 -2.31 -8.44 -23.38
C ASP A 182 -3.32 -7.36 -22.92
N PRO A 183 -3.49 -6.28 -23.72
CA PRO A 183 -4.39 -5.18 -23.35
C PRO A 183 -5.85 -5.62 -23.20
N MET A 184 -6.27 -6.68 -23.90
CA MET A 184 -7.66 -7.16 -23.90
C MET A 184 -8.01 -7.87 -22.60
N ALA A 185 -7.13 -8.72 -22.08
CA ALA A 185 -7.33 -9.35 -20.78
C ALA A 185 -7.42 -8.30 -19.66
N TRP A 186 -6.56 -7.28 -19.70
CA TRP A 186 -6.58 -6.20 -18.71
C TRP A 186 -7.82 -5.32 -18.81
N LYS A 187 -8.29 -5.03 -20.02
CA LYS A 187 -9.55 -4.32 -20.21
C LYS A 187 -10.74 -5.08 -19.62
N GLN A 188 -10.82 -6.40 -19.85
CA GLN A 188 -11.87 -7.25 -19.27
C GLN A 188 -11.77 -7.32 -17.75
N PHE A 189 -10.55 -7.49 -17.22
CA PHE A 189 -10.32 -7.52 -15.78
C PHE A 189 -10.75 -6.21 -15.09
N LEU A 190 -10.36 -5.06 -15.64
CA LEU A 190 -10.64 -3.74 -15.07
C LEU A 190 -12.09 -3.27 -15.24
N SER A 191 -12.90 -3.98 -16.04
CA SER A 191 -14.30 -3.61 -16.31
C SER A 191 -15.22 -3.58 -15.08
N LYS A 192 -14.79 -4.20 -13.97
CA LYS A 192 -15.51 -4.17 -12.69
C LYS A 192 -15.49 -2.81 -12.00
N TRP A 193 -14.41 -2.06 -12.20
CA TRP A 193 -14.20 -0.76 -11.55
C TRP A 193 -14.33 0.40 -12.53
N PHE A 194 -14.03 0.17 -13.81
CA PHE A 194 -13.94 1.23 -14.80
C PHE A 194 -14.79 0.94 -16.03
N ALA A 195 -15.35 2.00 -16.60
CA ALA A 195 -16.00 1.92 -17.90
C ALA A 195 -14.99 1.47 -18.97
N GLU A 196 -15.41 0.54 -19.83
CA GLU A 196 -14.54 -0.06 -20.86
C GLU A 196 -13.89 1.00 -21.76
N ALA A 197 -14.66 2.01 -22.17
CA ALA A 197 -14.18 3.11 -23.02
C ALA A 197 -13.06 3.92 -22.34
N THR A 198 -13.12 4.10 -21.03
CA THR A 198 -12.08 4.81 -20.27
C THR A 198 -10.80 3.98 -20.24
N THR A 199 -10.92 2.69 -19.89
CA THR A 199 -9.76 1.78 -19.85
C THR A 199 -9.10 1.65 -21.23
N GLN A 200 -9.88 1.51 -22.29
CA GLN A 200 -9.39 1.45 -23.67
C GLN A 200 -8.62 2.72 -24.05
N ARG A 201 -9.18 3.90 -23.77
CA ARG A 201 -8.52 5.18 -24.05
C ARG A 201 -7.21 5.31 -23.27
N THR A 202 -7.20 4.91 -22.01
CA THR A 202 -5.98 4.94 -21.18
C THR A 202 -4.90 4.01 -21.73
N LEU A 203 -5.25 2.79 -22.16
CA LEU A 203 -4.32 1.88 -22.83
C LEU A 203 -3.72 2.50 -24.10
N GLU A 204 -4.52 3.18 -24.90
CA GLU A 204 -4.06 3.88 -26.11
C GLU A 204 -3.12 5.05 -25.78
N GLN A 205 -3.44 5.86 -24.77
CA GLN A 205 -2.60 6.98 -24.31
C GLN A 205 -1.25 6.50 -23.76
N LEU A 206 -1.23 5.34 -23.10
CA LEU A 206 -0.01 4.67 -22.64
C LEU A 206 0.78 3.97 -23.77
N ARG A 207 0.26 3.96 -25.01
CA ARG A 207 0.80 3.22 -26.17
C ARG A 207 0.83 1.70 -25.96
N TRP A 208 -0.16 1.19 -25.22
CA TRP A 208 -0.38 -0.21 -24.89
C TRP A 208 -1.68 -0.71 -25.52
N SER A 209 -1.97 -0.26 -26.75
CA SER A 209 -3.16 -0.70 -27.46
C SER A 209 -2.99 -2.14 -27.98
N LEU A 210 -4.10 -2.81 -28.32
CA LEU A 210 -4.04 -4.13 -28.98
C LEU A 210 -3.21 -4.08 -30.27
N ARG A 211 -3.28 -2.97 -31.02
CA ARG A 211 -2.47 -2.76 -32.21
C ARG A 211 -0.97 -2.76 -31.86
N ASP A 212 -0.59 -2.07 -30.79
CA ASP A 212 0.81 -2.01 -30.37
C ASP A 212 1.31 -3.38 -29.91
N ALA A 213 0.49 -4.13 -29.16
CA ALA A 213 0.80 -5.49 -28.72
C ALA A 213 0.97 -6.45 -29.91
N MET A 214 0.12 -6.34 -30.94
CA MET A 214 0.23 -7.17 -32.16
C MET A 214 1.44 -6.82 -33.03
N LEU A 215 1.91 -5.58 -32.98
CA LEU A 215 3.08 -5.11 -33.74
C LEU A 215 4.39 -5.26 -32.95
N ALA A 216 4.32 -5.61 -31.67
CA ALA A 216 5.49 -5.85 -30.85
C ALA A 216 6.24 -7.10 -31.34
N ALA A 217 7.57 -7.02 -31.40
CA ALA A 217 8.40 -8.19 -31.67
C ALA A 217 8.15 -9.27 -30.61
N PRO A 218 8.13 -10.57 -30.97
CA PRO A 218 7.92 -11.64 -30.01
C PRO A 218 8.99 -11.56 -28.91
N VAL A 219 8.54 -11.44 -27.66
CA VAL A 219 9.42 -11.44 -26.49
C VAL A 219 10.03 -12.83 -26.37
N ILE A 220 11.32 -12.97 -26.68
CA ILE A 220 12.08 -14.19 -26.39
C ILE A 220 12.30 -14.21 -24.88
N HIS A 221 11.50 -15.00 -24.16
CA HIS A 221 11.74 -15.28 -22.75
C HIS A 221 13.00 -16.15 -22.63
N ASN A 222 14.13 -15.53 -22.26
CA ASN A 222 15.26 -16.27 -21.72
C ASN A 222 14.86 -16.80 -20.34
N ASN A 223 14.43 -18.08 -20.29
CA ASN A 223 14.30 -18.83 -19.05
C ASN A 223 15.71 -19.05 -18.45
N THR A 224 16.21 -18.06 -17.72
CA THR A 224 17.13 -18.32 -16.61
C THR A 224 16.27 -18.37 -15.36
N ASP A 225 15.83 -19.57 -15.01
CA ASP A 225 15.07 -19.88 -13.81
C ASP A 225 15.89 -19.57 -12.55
N ASP A 226 15.74 -18.37 -12.01
CA ASP A 226 15.95 -18.10 -10.58
C ASP A 226 14.62 -18.34 -9.86
N ALA A 227 14.26 -19.61 -9.69
CA ALA A 227 13.07 -20.05 -8.98
C ALA A 227 13.15 -19.84 -7.45
N ASP A 228 14.33 -19.46 -6.93
CA ASP A 228 14.61 -19.40 -5.49
C ASP A 228 14.65 -17.97 -4.91
N GLY A 229 14.61 -16.92 -5.75
CA GLY A 229 14.70 -15.53 -5.29
C GLY A 229 13.53 -15.11 -4.39
N TRP A 230 12.32 -15.56 -4.71
CA TRP A 230 11.12 -15.20 -3.95
C TRP A 230 11.09 -15.84 -2.54
N ILE A 231 11.72 -17.01 -2.36
CA ILE A 231 11.84 -17.65 -1.04
C ILE A 231 12.83 -16.88 -0.18
N ALA A 232 13.92 -16.37 -0.77
CA ALA A 232 14.88 -15.52 -0.08
C ALA A 232 14.23 -14.20 0.37
N ASP A 233 13.46 -13.55 -0.50
CA ASP A 233 12.77 -12.29 -0.18
C ASP A 233 11.63 -12.48 0.82
N ALA A 234 10.88 -13.58 0.73
CA ALA A 234 9.85 -13.93 1.71
C ALA A 234 10.45 -14.25 3.09
N SER A 235 11.65 -14.84 3.15
CA SER A 235 12.37 -15.09 4.40
C SER A 235 12.90 -13.82 5.04
N GLN A 236 13.27 -12.80 4.25
CA GLN A 236 13.71 -11.50 4.77
C GLN A 236 12.55 -10.59 5.20
N ALA A 237 11.36 -10.75 4.61
CA ALA A 237 10.16 -10.02 5.04
C ALA A 237 9.55 -10.55 6.36
N ALA A 238 10.01 -11.71 6.86
CA ALA A 238 9.48 -12.37 8.05
C ALA A 238 10.26 -12.09 9.35
N PHE A 239 11.24 -11.18 9.36
CA PHE A 239 12.03 -10.81 10.54
C PHE A 239 12.18 -9.29 10.72
#